data_AF-E3MRU0-F1
#
_entry.id   AF-E3MRU0-F1
#
_cell.length_a   1.000
_cell.length_b   1.000
_cell.length_c   1.000
_cell.angle_alpha   90.00
_cell.angle_beta   90.00
_cell.angle_gamma   90.00
#
_symmetry.space_group_name_H-M   'P 1'
#
loop_
_entity.id
_entity.type
_entity.pdbx_description
1 polymer ?
#
loop_
_entity_poly.entity_id
_entity_poly.type
_entity_poly.pdbx_seq_one_letter_code
_entity_poly.pdbx_strand_id
1 'polypeptide(L)'
;MAFDKEMFDKLKKEWPEIQGDFAPELWKKTYKEKHEQTFFKSVDLLQKVENLSYKEAEEKLLDVLVKVTFIETTLTLKGKQDSAEIFENLQKFQNDEPNIPFSSAEDVESFCDSMQLIFRKDLSKKYRNIGYQSKRFIQEIKRRLELGDIIDEITIDDVIQDFRATVVSEYGQKFAEMEIQLDFSSLRQLAVATRRFKFEGGEGRLYLDENAANCLDLNLPIFCETIHFNHQLKKDLSRHVSGIFMLNTTRFPKRSQYFMSSEELFQTEASLYRQHLNTDSPHTFSTMIHGRGWIKPNHPNDNIELFRVDQVPFSLVNNFATGNAGSIIQNGKRKEFNMRNATNLLNRLEDASAEHRNV
;
A
#
# COMPACT_ATOMS: atom_id res chain seq x y z
N MET A 1 10.46 -21.78 -6.58
CA MET A 1 11.92 -21.97 -6.72
C MET A 1 12.59 -21.45 -5.46
N ALA A 2 13.66 -22.10 -4.98
CA ALA A 2 14.41 -21.56 -3.85
C ALA A 2 15.25 -20.38 -4.37
N PHE A 3 15.04 -19.19 -3.80
CA PHE A 3 15.88 -18.03 -4.03
C PHE A 3 17.29 -18.35 -3.52
N ASP A 4 18.25 -18.51 -4.43
CA ASP A 4 19.63 -18.79 -4.03
C ASP A 4 20.34 -17.49 -3.59
N LYS A 5 21.43 -17.66 -2.85
CA LYS A 5 22.24 -16.55 -2.33
C LYS A 5 22.85 -15.71 -3.44
N GLU A 6 23.21 -16.32 -4.57
CA GLU A 6 23.87 -15.68 -5.70
C GLU A 6 22.91 -14.70 -6.41
N MET A 7 21.66 -15.09 -6.58
CA MET A 7 20.60 -14.25 -7.11
C MET A 7 20.28 -13.08 -6.18
N PHE A 8 20.26 -13.30 -4.87
CA PHE A 8 20.07 -12.20 -3.90
C PHE A 8 21.26 -11.23 -3.88
N ASP A 9 22.50 -11.74 -3.96
CA ASP A 9 23.70 -10.91 -4.02
C ASP A 9 23.76 -10.12 -5.35
N LYS A 10 23.30 -10.71 -6.46
CA LYS A 10 23.14 -10.00 -7.74
C LYS A 10 22.10 -8.89 -7.62
N LEU A 11 20.95 -9.16 -7.01
CA LEU A 11 19.91 -8.16 -6.80
C LEU A 11 20.36 -7.01 -5.92
N LYS A 12 21.13 -7.27 -4.86
CA LYS A 12 21.70 -6.19 -4.02
C LYS A 12 22.68 -5.29 -4.76
N LYS A 13 23.40 -5.82 -5.75
CA LYS A 13 24.30 -5.02 -6.59
C LYS A 13 23.53 -4.14 -7.57
N GLU A 14 22.42 -4.66 -8.11
CA GLU A 14 21.56 -3.94 -9.07
C GLU A 14 20.66 -2.91 -8.38
N TRP A 15 20.15 -3.26 -7.20
CA TRP A 15 19.24 -2.48 -6.38
C TRP A 15 19.88 -2.20 -5.01
N PRO A 16 20.77 -1.20 -4.93
CA PRO A 16 21.39 -0.82 -3.67
C PRO A 16 20.33 -0.37 -2.65
N GLU A 17 20.64 -0.48 -1.37
CA GLU A 17 19.72 -0.05 -0.31
C GLU A 17 19.37 1.44 -0.48
N ILE A 18 18.08 1.76 -0.39
CA ILE A 18 17.58 3.13 -0.47
C ILE A 18 18.16 3.93 0.70
N GLN A 19 18.97 4.92 0.37
CA GLN A 19 19.54 5.86 1.35
C GLN A 19 18.63 7.08 1.49
N GLY A 20 18.68 7.73 2.66
CA GLY A 20 17.94 8.97 2.90
C GLY A 20 18.59 10.20 2.26
N ASP A 21 19.86 10.09 1.88
CA ASP A 21 20.71 11.18 1.39
C ASP A 21 20.05 12.06 0.33
N PHE A 22 20.07 13.38 0.54
CA PHE A 22 19.60 14.34 -0.44
C PHE A 22 20.55 14.41 -1.64
N ALA A 23 20.15 13.82 -2.77
CA ALA A 23 20.98 13.70 -3.98
C ALA A 23 20.25 14.23 -5.24
N PRO A 24 19.89 15.53 -5.29
CA PRO A 24 19.00 16.08 -6.31
C PRO A 24 19.52 15.91 -7.75
N GLU A 25 20.82 16.12 -8.00
CA GLU A 25 21.38 15.99 -9.35
C GLU A 25 21.38 14.54 -9.84
N LEU A 26 21.64 13.58 -8.95
CA LEU A 26 21.51 12.15 -9.26
C LEU A 26 20.06 11.78 -9.60
N TRP A 27 19.10 12.31 -8.84
CA TRP A 27 17.68 12.06 -9.07
C TRP A 27 17.20 12.66 -10.38
N LYS A 28 17.55 13.92 -10.67
CA LYS A 28 17.25 14.57 -11.95
C LYS A 28 17.79 13.76 -13.14
N LYS A 29 19.04 13.33 -13.05
CA LYS A 29 19.66 12.46 -14.07
C LYS A 29 18.90 11.14 -14.22
N THR A 30 18.53 10.51 -13.09
CA THR A 30 17.79 9.25 -13.09
C THR A 30 16.43 9.38 -13.78
N TYR A 31 15.68 10.45 -13.53
CA TYR A 31 14.41 10.69 -14.22
C TYR A 31 14.59 10.85 -15.74
N LYS A 32 15.63 11.57 -16.17
CA LYS A 32 15.92 11.78 -17.60
C LYS A 32 16.35 10.51 -18.31
N GLU A 33 17.14 9.65 -17.65
CA GLU A 33 17.75 8.48 -18.29
C GLU A 33 16.92 7.20 -18.11
N LYS A 34 16.48 6.89 -16.89
CA LYS A 34 15.76 5.64 -16.58
C LYS A 34 14.25 5.73 -16.79
N HIS A 35 13.69 6.93 -16.73
CA HIS A 35 12.26 7.18 -16.93
C HIS A 35 12.00 8.08 -18.16
N GLU A 36 12.95 8.09 -19.11
CA GLU A 36 13.01 9.00 -20.26
C GLU A 36 11.65 9.17 -20.97
N GLN A 37 11.03 8.07 -21.37
CA GLN A 37 9.78 8.10 -22.14
C GLN A 37 8.63 8.75 -21.36
N THR A 38 8.46 8.37 -20.10
CA THR A 38 7.39 8.89 -19.23
C THR A 38 7.68 10.33 -18.81
N PHE A 39 8.96 10.66 -18.62
CA PHE A 39 9.43 12.01 -18.31
C PHE A 39 9.13 12.98 -19.45
N PHE A 40 9.54 12.68 -20.69
CA PHE A 40 9.27 13.55 -21.84
C PHE A 40 7.78 13.75 -22.11
N LYS A 41 6.98 12.67 -22.03
CA LYS A 41 5.51 12.79 -22.12
C LYS A 41 4.93 13.73 -21.07
N SER A 42 5.48 13.69 -19.85
CA SER A 42 5.05 14.56 -18.76
C SER A 42 5.48 16.00 -18.96
N VAL A 43 6.67 16.26 -19.51
CA VAL A 43 7.12 17.61 -19.89
C VAL A 43 6.21 18.19 -20.97
N ASP A 44 5.90 17.43 -22.02
CA ASP A 44 5.02 17.87 -23.11
C ASP A 44 3.60 18.20 -22.63
N LEU A 45 3.08 17.41 -21.68
CA LEU A 45 1.77 17.67 -21.08
C LEU A 45 1.81 18.92 -20.19
N LEU A 46 2.82 19.04 -19.33
CA LEU A 46 3.00 20.21 -18.46
C LEU A 46 3.12 21.51 -19.28
N GLN A 47 3.88 21.45 -20.39
CA GLN A 47 4.03 22.55 -21.32
C GLN A 47 2.66 23.06 -21.82
N LYS A 48 1.78 22.14 -22.21
CA LYS A 48 0.44 22.45 -22.74
C LYS A 48 -0.51 22.96 -21.65
N VAL A 49 -0.48 22.33 -20.47
CA VAL A 49 -1.38 22.66 -19.36
C VAL A 49 -1.07 24.04 -18.79
N GLU A 50 0.22 24.39 -18.66
CA GLU A 50 0.63 25.66 -18.04
C GLU A 50 1.13 26.72 -19.03
N ASN A 51 1.11 26.42 -20.33
CA ASN A 51 1.58 27.32 -21.40
C ASN A 51 3.01 27.83 -21.16
N LEU A 52 3.93 26.90 -20.88
CA LEU A 52 5.34 27.17 -20.63
C LEU A 52 6.20 26.90 -21.87
N SER A 53 7.43 27.39 -21.88
CA SER A 53 8.44 26.82 -22.78
C SER A 53 8.82 25.41 -22.34
N TYR A 54 9.36 24.59 -23.26
CA TYR A 54 9.81 23.24 -22.94
C TYR A 54 10.83 23.24 -21.78
N LYS A 55 11.78 24.18 -21.80
CA LYS A 55 12.82 24.30 -20.78
C LYS A 55 12.24 24.65 -19.41
N GLU A 56 11.29 25.58 -19.34
CA GLU A 56 10.61 25.96 -18.09
C GLU A 56 9.79 24.79 -17.53
N ALA A 57 9.07 24.06 -18.39
CA ALA A 57 8.32 22.88 -17.99
C ALA A 57 9.25 21.77 -17.48
N GLU A 58 10.37 21.52 -18.17
CA GLU A 58 11.38 20.55 -17.75
C GLU A 58 11.97 20.91 -16.37
N GLU A 59 12.41 22.16 -16.18
CA GLU A 59 12.98 22.64 -14.92
C GLU A 59 11.97 22.56 -13.77
N LYS A 60 10.72 22.98 -14.01
CA LYS A 60 9.64 22.90 -13.02
C LYS A 60 9.32 21.46 -12.64
N LEU A 61 9.21 20.55 -13.62
CA LEU A 61 8.90 19.15 -13.35
C LEU A 61 10.01 18.50 -12.52
N LEU A 62 11.29 18.78 -12.85
CA LEU A 62 12.43 18.26 -12.10
C LEU A 62 12.46 18.77 -10.66
N ASP A 63 12.15 20.04 -10.40
CA ASP A 63 12.05 20.59 -9.04
C ASP A 63 10.98 19.84 -8.21
N VAL A 64 9.80 19.65 -8.81
CA VAL A 64 8.71 18.91 -8.17
C VAL A 64 9.09 17.45 -7.93
N LEU A 65 9.71 16.78 -8.90
CA LEU A 65 10.12 15.39 -8.78
C LEU A 65 11.21 15.18 -7.72
N VAL A 66 12.13 16.13 -7.56
CA VAL A 66 13.13 16.11 -6.47
C VAL A 66 12.44 16.18 -5.11
N LYS A 67 11.49 17.11 -4.93
CA LYS A 67 10.70 17.24 -3.71
C LYS A 67 9.89 15.97 -3.41
N VAL A 68 9.21 15.41 -4.42
CA VAL A 68 8.47 14.15 -4.32
C VAL A 68 9.39 13.02 -3.88
N THR A 69 10.53 12.86 -4.54
CA THR A 69 11.49 11.78 -4.24
C THR A 69 11.98 11.88 -2.80
N PHE A 70 12.30 13.10 -2.34
CA PHE A 70 12.87 13.29 -1.02
C PHE A 70 11.89 12.91 0.10
N ILE A 71 10.62 13.31 -0.04
CA ILE A 71 9.56 12.97 0.91
C ILE A 71 9.20 11.48 0.81
N GLU A 72 9.04 10.92 -0.40
CA GLU A 72 8.71 9.51 -0.59
C GLU A 72 9.76 8.59 0.03
N THR A 73 11.05 8.92 -0.15
CA THR A 73 12.18 8.22 0.46
C THR A 73 12.16 8.33 1.98
N THR A 74 11.90 9.53 2.51
CA THR A 74 11.79 9.75 3.95
C THR A 74 10.68 8.88 4.56
N LEU A 75 9.48 8.90 3.96
CA LEU A 75 8.35 8.07 4.39
C LEU A 75 8.64 6.56 4.25
N THR A 76 9.33 6.17 3.16
CA THR A 76 9.76 4.78 2.94
C THR A 76 10.65 4.30 4.09
N LEU A 77 11.58 5.13 4.57
CA LEU A 77 12.60 4.76 5.56
C LEU A 77 12.18 5.00 7.02
N LYS A 78 11.26 5.93 7.27
CA LYS A 78 10.89 6.38 8.63
C LYS A 78 9.43 6.09 8.98
N GLY A 79 8.66 5.60 8.02
CA GLY A 79 7.27 5.25 8.23
C GLY A 79 6.33 6.42 7.98
N LYS A 80 5.10 6.28 8.47
CA LYS A 80 4.09 7.33 8.36
C LYS A 80 4.41 8.47 9.33
N GLN A 81 4.31 9.71 8.87
CA GLN A 81 4.79 10.88 9.60
C GLN A 81 3.91 12.10 9.38
N ASP A 82 3.79 12.99 10.37
CA ASP A 82 3.24 14.33 10.13
C ASP A 82 4.28 15.25 9.44
N SER A 83 3.85 16.44 9.02
CA SER A 83 4.71 17.37 8.27
C SER A 83 5.92 17.87 9.07
N ALA A 84 5.81 18.01 10.39
CA ALA A 84 6.91 18.40 11.25
C ALA A 84 7.95 17.28 11.38
N GLU A 85 7.50 16.04 11.61
CA GLU A 85 8.36 14.86 11.64
C GLU A 85 9.06 14.64 10.28
N ILE A 86 8.37 14.91 9.15
CA ILE A 86 8.99 14.85 7.82
C ILE A 86 10.07 15.91 7.71
N PHE A 87 9.75 17.18 7.98
CA PHE A 87 10.69 18.30 7.85
C PHE A 87 11.97 18.07 8.68
N GLU A 88 11.83 17.63 9.94
CA GLU A 88 12.98 17.30 10.79
C GLU A 88 13.87 16.20 10.19
N ASN A 89 13.26 15.17 9.59
CA ASN A 89 14.03 14.11 8.94
C ASN A 89 14.67 14.56 7.61
N LEU A 90 14.01 15.42 6.83
CA LEU A 90 14.62 16.02 5.64
C LEU A 90 15.87 16.82 6.00
N GLN A 91 15.85 17.57 7.11
CA GLN A 91 17.03 18.28 7.62
C GLN A 91 18.16 17.32 8.03
N LYS A 92 17.83 16.16 8.63
CA LYS A 92 18.83 15.14 8.97
C LYS A 92 19.43 14.46 7.74
N PHE A 93 18.66 14.37 6.66
CA PHE A 93 19.05 13.76 5.40
C PHE A 93 19.68 14.73 4.39
N GLN A 94 19.75 16.01 4.74
CA GLN A 94 20.35 17.06 3.92
C GLN A 94 21.84 16.81 3.60
N ASN A 95 22.56 16.07 4.44
CA ASN A 95 24.03 15.96 4.37
C ASN A 95 24.70 17.35 4.41
N ASP A 96 25.91 17.49 3.86
CA ASP A 96 26.63 18.77 3.76
C ASP A 96 26.05 19.72 2.69
N GLU A 97 24.91 19.40 2.06
CA GLU A 97 24.28 20.26 1.07
C GLU A 97 23.66 21.49 1.75
N PRO A 98 23.85 22.71 1.22
CA PRO A 98 23.51 23.92 1.96
C PRO A 98 22.00 24.19 2.07
N ASN A 99 21.16 23.66 1.17
CA ASN A 99 19.71 23.93 1.18
C ASN A 99 18.88 22.73 0.67
N ILE A 100 17.98 22.24 1.52
CA ILE A 100 16.87 21.37 1.12
C ILE A 100 15.71 22.20 0.51
N PRO A 101 14.84 21.60 -0.32
CA PRO A 101 13.84 22.35 -1.09
C PRO A 101 12.60 22.78 -0.29
N PHE A 102 12.69 22.80 1.05
CA PHE A 102 11.60 23.16 1.95
C PHE A 102 12.09 24.11 3.03
N SER A 103 11.30 25.15 3.33
CA SER A 103 11.67 26.13 4.37
C SER A 103 11.05 25.86 5.74
N SER A 104 9.96 25.11 5.80
CA SER A 104 9.26 24.81 7.06
C SER A 104 8.38 23.55 6.97
N ALA A 105 7.83 23.13 8.11
CA ALA A 105 6.85 22.05 8.16
C ALA A 105 5.55 22.40 7.41
N GLU A 106 5.11 23.66 7.43
CA GLU A 106 3.93 24.13 6.69
C GLU A 106 4.14 24.06 5.18
N ASP A 107 5.35 24.33 4.70
CA ASP A 107 5.73 24.18 3.30
C ASP A 107 5.68 22.69 2.87
N VAL A 108 6.17 21.79 3.72
CA VAL A 108 6.04 20.34 3.53
C VAL A 108 4.57 19.90 3.50
N GLU A 109 3.74 20.42 4.41
CA GLU A 109 2.30 20.10 4.47
C GLU A 109 1.59 20.56 3.21
N SER A 110 1.82 21.81 2.80
CA SER A 110 1.27 22.41 1.57
C SER A 110 1.66 21.60 0.35
N PHE A 111 2.94 21.21 0.24
CA PHE A 111 3.42 20.41 -0.87
C PHE A 111 2.80 19.01 -0.88
N CYS A 112 2.75 18.31 0.27
CA CYS A 112 2.11 16.99 0.35
C CYS A 112 0.63 17.05 0.00
N ASP A 113 -0.09 18.06 0.48
CA ASP A 113 -1.51 18.28 0.19
C ASP A 113 -1.77 18.64 -1.28
N SER A 114 -0.76 19.13 -2.00
CA SER A 114 -0.81 19.38 -3.45
C SER A 114 -0.49 18.14 -4.31
N MET A 115 0.07 17.08 -3.71
CA MET A 115 0.54 15.86 -4.37
C MET A 115 -0.20 14.62 -3.85
N GLN A 116 -1.53 14.67 -3.85
CA GLN A 116 -2.41 13.67 -3.22
C GLN A 116 -2.42 12.31 -3.91
N LEU A 117 -2.00 12.26 -5.19
CA LEU A 117 -1.74 10.99 -5.88
C LEU A 117 -0.53 10.27 -5.26
N ILE A 118 0.43 11.01 -4.69
CA ILE A 118 1.66 10.44 -4.12
C ILE A 118 1.53 10.22 -2.62
N PHE A 119 1.02 11.23 -1.90
CA PHE A 119 0.99 11.28 -0.45
C PHE A 119 -0.44 11.27 0.06
N ARG A 120 -0.81 10.18 0.75
CA ARG A 120 -2.11 10.07 1.42
C ARG A 120 -1.98 10.54 2.86
N LYS A 121 -2.83 11.50 3.26
CA LYS A 121 -3.00 11.89 4.66
C LYS A 121 -4.04 10.99 5.33
N ASP A 122 -3.67 10.37 6.45
CA ASP A 122 -4.58 9.54 7.23
C ASP A 122 -5.38 10.36 8.27
N LEU A 123 -6.31 9.70 8.97
CA LEU A 123 -7.14 10.35 10.00
C LEU A 123 -6.31 10.88 11.19
N SER A 124 -5.11 10.35 11.41
CA SER A 124 -4.15 10.86 12.41
C SER A 124 -3.32 12.03 11.88
N LYS A 125 -3.69 12.59 10.71
CA LYS A 125 -2.99 13.68 10.02
C LYS A 125 -1.56 13.32 9.60
N LYS A 126 -1.22 12.04 9.57
CA LYS A 126 0.09 11.56 9.11
C LYS A 126 0.04 11.20 7.63
N TYR A 127 1.09 11.53 6.91
CA TYR A 127 1.29 11.17 5.52
C TYR A 127 1.89 9.77 5.40
N ARG A 128 1.49 9.09 4.33
CA ARG A 128 2.09 7.84 3.86
C ARG A 128 2.13 7.82 2.35
N ASN A 129 2.99 6.98 1.79
CA ASN A 129 3.05 6.77 0.36
C ASN A 129 1.80 6.03 -0.14
N ILE A 130 1.45 6.27 -1.40
CA ILE A 130 0.49 5.48 -2.18
C ILE A 130 1.26 4.49 -3.06
N GLY A 131 0.72 3.28 -3.23
CA GLY A 131 1.32 2.22 -4.04
C GLY A 131 1.33 2.51 -5.53
N TYR A 132 2.28 1.92 -6.26
CA TYR A 132 2.46 2.16 -7.70
C TYR A 132 1.18 1.88 -8.50
N GLN A 133 0.57 0.72 -8.30
CA GLN A 133 -0.64 0.33 -9.02
C GLN A 133 -1.84 1.15 -8.56
N SER A 134 -1.88 1.58 -7.30
CA SER A 134 -2.89 2.51 -6.80
C SER A 134 -2.83 3.87 -7.49
N LYS A 135 -1.62 4.42 -7.73
CA LYS A 135 -1.43 5.66 -8.51
C LYS A 135 -1.93 5.49 -9.95
N ARG A 136 -1.52 4.39 -10.60
CA ARG A 136 -1.97 4.06 -11.96
C ARG A 136 -3.48 3.92 -12.05
N PHE A 137 -4.08 3.26 -11.07
CA PHE A 137 -5.53 3.08 -11.01
C PHE A 137 -6.27 4.41 -10.90
N ILE A 138 -5.79 5.33 -10.06
CA ILE A 138 -6.39 6.67 -9.95
C ILE A 138 -6.34 7.41 -11.31
N GLN A 139 -5.21 7.36 -12.03
CA GLN A 139 -5.11 7.98 -13.35
C GLN A 139 -6.03 7.29 -14.38
N GLU A 140 -6.22 5.97 -14.29
CA GLU A 140 -7.17 5.22 -15.13
C GLU A 140 -8.62 5.60 -14.84
N ILE A 141 -9.00 5.71 -13.57
CA ILE A 141 -10.34 6.18 -13.15
C ILE A 141 -10.62 7.57 -13.71
N LYS A 142 -9.64 8.49 -13.59
CA LYS A 142 -9.76 9.81 -14.23
C LYS A 142 -10.00 9.68 -15.73
N ARG A 143 -9.17 8.93 -16.45
CA ARG A 143 -9.26 8.76 -17.91
C ARG A 143 -10.65 8.25 -18.33
N ARG A 144 -11.18 7.25 -17.61
CA ARG A 144 -12.53 6.70 -17.86
C ARG A 144 -13.63 7.74 -17.65
N LEU A 145 -13.58 8.49 -16.54
CA LEU A 145 -14.53 9.57 -16.27
C LEU A 145 -14.47 10.68 -17.33
N GLU A 146 -13.28 11.03 -17.83
CA GLU A 146 -13.11 12.00 -18.92
C GLU A 146 -13.70 11.52 -20.26
N LEU A 147 -13.75 10.20 -20.48
CA LEU A 147 -14.39 9.59 -21.63
C LEU A 147 -15.92 9.43 -21.48
N GLY A 148 -16.46 9.76 -20.31
CA GLY A 148 -17.89 9.69 -20.02
C GLY A 148 -18.36 8.38 -19.41
N ASP A 149 -17.44 7.50 -18.96
CA ASP A 149 -17.80 6.27 -18.27
C ASP A 149 -18.53 6.59 -16.94
N ILE A 150 -19.48 5.73 -16.58
CA ILE A 150 -20.15 5.77 -15.28
C ILE A 150 -19.39 4.84 -14.33
N ILE A 151 -18.89 5.38 -13.23
CA ILE A 151 -18.19 4.63 -12.19
C ILE A 151 -18.92 4.82 -10.87
N ASP A 152 -19.57 3.76 -10.42
CA ASP A 152 -20.39 3.69 -9.21
C ASP A 152 -20.15 2.38 -8.44
N GLU A 153 -20.84 2.19 -7.33
CA GLU A 153 -20.70 1.00 -6.48
C GLU A 153 -21.07 -0.32 -7.18
N ILE A 154 -21.77 -0.27 -8.31
CA ILE A 154 -22.15 -1.46 -9.09
C ILE A 154 -21.05 -1.81 -10.11
N THR A 155 -20.50 -0.80 -10.76
CA THR A 155 -19.55 -0.95 -11.89
C THR A 155 -18.08 -1.01 -11.45
N ILE A 156 -17.76 -0.59 -10.23
CA ILE A 156 -16.37 -0.48 -9.77
C ILE A 156 -15.61 -1.81 -9.79
N ASP A 157 -16.26 -2.93 -9.51
CA ASP A 157 -15.60 -4.24 -9.51
C ASP A 157 -15.14 -4.61 -10.92
N ASP A 158 -15.95 -4.36 -11.95
CA ASP A 158 -15.58 -4.59 -13.36
C ASP A 158 -14.41 -3.69 -13.76
N VAL A 159 -14.44 -2.41 -13.36
CA VAL A 159 -13.34 -1.46 -13.62
C VAL A 159 -12.04 -1.91 -12.97
N ILE A 160 -12.11 -2.46 -11.74
CA ILE A 160 -10.94 -3.03 -11.06
C ILE A 160 -10.43 -4.26 -11.79
N GLN A 161 -11.30 -5.15 -12.25
CA GLN A 161 -10.89 -6.35 -13.01
C GLN A 161 -10.24 -6.00 -14.35
N ASP A 162 -10.81 -5.06 -15.10
CA ASP A 162 -10.21 -4.53 -16.32
C ASP A 162 -8.81 -3.96 -16.05
N PHE A 163 -8.68 -3.16 -15.00
CA PHE A 163 -7.38 -2.59 -14.64
C PHE A 163 -6.37 -3.67 -14.28
N ARG A 164 -6.77 -4.68 -13.49
CA ARG A 164 -5.90 -5.81 -13.11
C ARG A 164 -5.35 -6.54 -14.32
N ALA A 165 -6.12 -6.68 -15.39
CA ALA A 165 -5.66 -7.27 -16.65
C ALA A 165 -4.51 -6.47 -17.32
N THR A 166 -4.33 -5.19 -16.96
CA THR A 166 -3.23 -4.33 -17.44
C THR A 166 -2.01 -4.33 -16.51
N VAL A 167 -2.09 -4.99 -15.35
CA VAL A 167 -1.00 -5.05 -14.39
C VAL A 167 0.01 -6.10 -14.84
N VAL A 168 1.25 -5.67 -15.05
CA VAL A 168 2.37 -6.56 -15.35
C VAL A 168 3.48 -6.28 -14.34
N SER A 169 3.88 -7.31 -13.61
CA SER A 169 5.02 -7.26 -12.69
C SER A 169 5.88 -8.50 -12.85
N GLU A 170 7.19 -8.30 -12.95
CA GLU A 170 8.17 -9.40 -12.96
C GLU A 170 8.13 -10.19 -11.65
N TYR A 171 7.94 -9.48 -10.52
CA TYR A 171 7.90 -10.05 -9.19
C TYR A 171 6.66 -9.59 -8.43
N GLY A 172 6.03 -10.49 -7.68
CA GLY A 172 4.86 -10.12 -6.87
C GLY A 172 3.62 -9.73 -7.67
N GLN A 173 3.41 -10.31 -8.86
CA GLN A 173 2.23 -10.06 -9.72
C GLN A 173 0.92 -10.00 -8.92
N LYS A 174 0.71 -10.99 -8.03
CA LYS A 174 -0.47 -11.07 -7.19
C LYS A 174 -0.63 -9.89 -6.23
N PHE A 175 0.48 -9.44 -5.63
CA PHE A 175 0.45 -8.24 -4.80
C PHE A 175 0.10 -7.02 -5.66
N ALA A 176 0.73 -6.88 -6.83
CA ALA A 176 0.48 -5.76 -7.74
C ALA A 176 -1.00 -5.68 -8.17
N GLU A 177 -1.64 -6.79 -8.51
CA GLU A 177 -3.07 -6.85 -8.86
C GLU A 177 -4.00 -6.45 -7.69
N MET A 178 -3.55 -6.64 -6.45
CA MET A 178 -4.33 -6.37 -5.25
C MET A 178 -3.97 -5.04 -4.58
N GLU A 179 -2.87 -4.38 -4.98
CA GLU A 179 -2.28 -3.24 -4.28
C GLU A 179 -3.26 -2.07 -4.09
N ILE A 180 -4.20 -1.87 -5.03
CA ILE A 180 -5.25 -0.85 -4.96
C ILE A 180 -6.04 -0.95 -3.66
N GLN A 181 -6.43 -2.16 -3.27
CA GLN A 181 -7.29 -2.42 -2.11
C GLN A 181 -6.57 -2.08 -0.78
N LEU A 182 -5.23 -2.00 -0.80
CA LEU A 182 -4.46 -1.53 0.35
C LEU A 182 -4.57 -0.01 0.54
N ASP A 183 -4.76 0.73 -0.55
CA ASP A 183 -4.86 2.17 -0.52
C ASP A 183 -6.28 2.68 -0.51
N PHE A 184 -7.23 1.99 -1.13
CA PHE A 184 -8.62 2.42 -1.21
C PHE A 184 -9.55 1.20 -1.08
N SER A 185 -10.41 1.20 -0.06
CA SER A 185 -11.41 0.14 0.15
C SER A 185 -12.80 0.49 -0.40
N SER A 186 -12.98 1.69 -0.95
CA SER A 186 -14.23 2.15 -1.56
C SER A 186 -14.01 3.40 -2.41
N LEU A 187 -14.97 3.67 -3.31
CA LEU A 187 -15.04 4.93 -4.07
C LEU A 187 -15.06 6.16 -3.16
N ARG A 188 -15.78 6.09 -2.03
CA ARG A 188 -15.80 7.15 -1.03
C ARG A 188 -14.41 7.41 -0.45
N GLN A 189 -13.65 6.36 -0.12
CA GLN A 189 -12.29 6.55 0.38
C GLN A 189 -11.35 7.11 -0.68
N LEU A 190 -11.50 6.71 -1.94
CA LEU A 190 -10.76 7.28 -3.06
C LEU A 190 -11.05 8.78 -3.20
N ALA A 191 -12.32 9.19 -3.18
CA ALA A 191 -12.70 10.61 -3.25
C ALA A 191 -12.17 11.44 -2.08
N VAL A 192 -12.17 10.88 -0.87
CA VAL A 192 -11.61 11.56 0.31
C VAL A 192 -10.09 11.71 0.21
N ALA A 193 -9.40 10.67 -0.27
CA ALA A 193 -7.95 10.66 -0.37
C ALA A 193 -7.42 11.53 -1.52
N THR A 194 -8.16 11.62 -2.62
CA THR A 194 -7.83 12.42 -3.79
C THR A 194 -8.95 13.41 -4.07
N ARG A 195 -8.81 14.64 -3.57
CA ARG A 195 -9.85 15.69 -3.55
C ARG A 195 -10.34 16.15 -4.92
N ARG A 196 -9.74 15.65 -6.01
CA ARG A 196 -10.17 15.87 -7.40
C ARG A 196 -11.27 14.91 -7.84
N PHE A 197 -11.61 13.93 -7.02
CA PHE A 197 -12.80 13.12 -7.20
C PHE A 197 -13.86 13.51 -6.18
N LYS A 198 -15.12 13.54 -6.60
CA LYS A 198 -16.29 13.78 -5.76
C LYS A 198 -17.12 12.51 -5.75
N PHE A 199 -17.54 12.07 -4.57
CA PHE A 199 -18.43 10.93 -4.40
C PHE A 199 -19.81 11.42 -3.99
N GLU A 200 -20.81 11.15 -4.83
CA GLU A 200 -22.20 11.50 -4.57
C GLU A 200 -22.90 10.33 -3.88
N GLY A 201 -23.16 10.47 -2.57
CA GLY A 201 -23.67 9.38 -1.74
C GLY A 201 -25.09 8.94 -2.10
N GLY A 202 -25.91 9.84 -2.66
CA GLY A 202 -27.27 9.48 -3.10
C GLY A 202 -27.29 8.53 -4.30
N GLU A 203 -26.25 8.59 -5.13
CA GLU A 203 -26.12 7.79 -6.36
C GLU A 203 -25.08 6.67 -6.23
N GLY A 204 -24.25 6.69 -5.18
CA GLY A 204 -23.11 5.79 -5.05
C GLY A 204 -22.06 6.02 -6.14
N ARG A 205 -21.98 7.23 -6.71
CA ARG A 205 -21.26 7.50 -7.95
C ARG A 205 -20.06 8.42 -7.76
N LEU A 206 -18.99 8.16 -8.51
CA LEU A 206 -17.79 8.97 -8.56
C LEU A 206 -17.83 9.97 -9.73
N TYR A 207 -17.37 11.18 -9.48
CA TYR A 207 -17.28 12.29 -10.43
C TYR A 207 -15.90 12.95 -10.37
N LEU A 208 -15.50 13.59 -11.47
CA LEU A 208 -14.34 14.48 -11.46
C LEU A 208 -14.75 15.89 -11.03
N ASP A 209 -13.91 16.52 -10.21
CA ASP A 209 -13.99 17.95 -9.92
C ASP A 209 -13.61 18.78 -11.16
N GLU A 210 -14.18 19.97 -11.30
CA GLU A 210 -13.91 20.90 -12.41
C GLU A 210 -12.43 21.29 -12.48
N ASN A 211 -11.74 21.27 -11.34
CA ASN A 211 -10.31 21.59 -11.24
C ASN A 211 -9.40 20.38 -11.42
N ALA A 212 -9.92 19.19 -11.74
CA ALA A 212 -9.11 17.98 -11.93
C ALA A 212 -8.10 18.13 -13.08
N ALA A 213 -8.43 18.88 -14.12
CA ALA A 213 -7.55 19.17 -15.26
C ALA A 213 -6.30 19.97 -14.87
N ASN A 214 -6.36 20.76 -13.80
CA ASN A 214 -5.25 21.60 -13.33
C ASN A 214 -4.35 20.89 -12.31
N CYS A 215 -4.65 19.64 -11.94
CA CYS A 215 -3.95 18.91 -10.90
C CYS A 215 -2.74 18.19 -11.50
N LEU A 216 -1.52 18.70 -11.26
CA LEU A 216 -0.30 18.18 -11.92
C LEU A 216 -0.08 16.69 -11.67
N ASP A 217 -0.17 16.26 -10.42
CA ASP A 217 0.06 14.87 -10.03
C ASP A 217 -0.88 13.89 -10.75
N LEU A 218 -2.13 14.29 -10.89
CA LEU A 218 -3.17 13.49 -11.53
C LEU A 218 -3.05 13.43 -13.07
N ASN A 219 -2.42 14.42 -13.69
CA ASN A 219 -2.34 14.54 -15.15
C ASN A 219 -1.00 14.09 -15.74
N LEU A 220 0.08 14.15 -14.97
CA LEU A 220 1.40 13.78 -15.49
C LEU A 220 1.73 12.32 -15.17
N PRO A 221 2.01 11.47 -16.17
CA PRO A 221 2.22 10.03 -15.96
C PRO A 221 3.48 9.72 -15.13
N ILE A 222 4.48 10.61 -15.10
CA ILE A 222 5.72 10.40 -14.34
C ILE A 222 5.49 10.24 -12.83
N PHE A 223 4.37 10.74 -12.31
CA PHE A 223 4.03 10.60 -10.90
C PHE A 223 3.64 9.17 -10.50
N CYS A 224 3.30 8.31 -11.47
CA CYS A 224 3.22 6.87 -11.22
C CYS A 224 4.62 6.24 -11.14
N GLU A 225 5.59 6.72 -11.91
CA GLU A 225 6.92 6.12 -12.06
C GLU A 225 8.01 6.93 -11.33
N THR A 226 7.82 7.15 -10.03
CA THR A 226 8.82 7.81 -9.17
C THR A 226 10.08 6.95 -9.01
N ILE A 227 11.25 7.52 -8.69
CA ILE A 227 12.57 6.84 -8.76
C ILE A 227 12.60 5.40 -8.19
N HIS A 228 11.90 5.15 -7.09
CA HIS A 228 11.93 3.85 -6.40
C HIS A 228 10.71 2.96 -6.69
N PHE A 229 9.88 3.28 -7.69
CA PHE A 229 8.61 2.58 -7.93
C PHE A 229 8.78 1.08 -8.20
N ASN A 230 9.82 0.70 -8.95
CA ASN A 230 10.14 -0.69 -9.32
C ASN A 230 11.31 -1.27 -8.51
N HIS A 231 11.74 -0.59 -7.44
CA HIS A 231 12.88 -1.03 -6.65
C HIS A 231 12.57 -2.34 -5.94
N GLN A 232 13.25 -3.43 -6.34
CA GLN A 232 12.92 -4.80 -5.91
C GLN A 232 13.11 -5.04 -4.41
N LEU A 233 14.05 -4.34 -3.78
CA LEU A 233 14.31 -4.44 -2.35
C LEU A 233 13.64 -3.32 -1.54
N LYS A 234 12.70 -2.56 -2.14
CA LYS A 234 11.98 -1.49 -1.42
C LYS A 234 11.17 -2.12 -0.29
N LYS A 235 11.35 -1.59 0.92
CA LYS A 235 10.53 -1.87 2.09
C LYS A 235 9.90 -0.56 2.51
N ASP A 236 8.62 -0.38 2.18
CA ASP A 236 7.88 0.84 2.49
C ASP A 236 7.34 0.77 3.91
N LEU A 237 7.99 1.47 4.84
CA LEU A 237 7.56 1.50 6.24
C LEU A 237 6.32 2.37 6.46
N SER A 238 5.98 3.25 5.51
CA SER A 238 4.81 4.14 5.64
C SER A 238 3.49 3.40 5.40
N ARG A 239 3.56 2.31 4.61
CA ARG A 239 2.44 1.43 4.30
C ARG A 239 2.54 0.17 5.15
N HIS A 240 1.45 -0.14 5.84
CA HIS A 240 1.35 -1.36 6.63
C HIS A 240 0.04 -2.05 6.35
N VAL A 241 0.04 -3.34 6.59
CA VAL A 241 -1.15 -4.17 6.56
C VAL A 241 -1.38 -4.82 7.92
N SER A 242 -2.64 -5.01 8.28
CA SER A 242 -3.06 -5.75 9.45
C SER A 242 -4.14 -6.71 9.03
N GLY A 243 -4.09 -7.96 9.48
CA GLY A 243 -5.09 -8.94 9.10
C GLY A 243 -4.74 -10.35 9.54
N ILE A 244 -5.52 -11.30 9.06
CA ILE A 244 -5.32 -12.72 9.34
C ILE A 244 -4.30 -13.29 8.34
N PHE A 245 -3.34 -14.05 8.84
CA PHE A 245 -2.34 -14.75 8.04
C PHE A 245 -2.37 -16.24 8.33
N MET A 246 -2.37 -17.05 7.29
CA MET A 246 -2.33 -18.51 7.36
C MET A 246 -0.92 -19.01 7.09
N LEU A 247 -0.40 -19.87 7.97
CA LEU A 247 0.91 -20.48 7.84
C LEU A 247 0.93 -21.35 6.58
N ASN A 248 1.83 -21.04 5.66
CA ASN A 248 2.10 -21.86 4.49
C ASN A 248 3.17 -22.91 4.83
N THR A 249 4.35 -22.42 5.22
CA THR A 249 5.49 -23.27 5.51
C THR A 249 6.45 -22.59 6.47
N THR A 250 7.17 -23.39 7.24
CA THR A 250 8.34 -22.92 8.00
C THR A 250 9.61 -23.29 7.24
N ARG A 251 10.49 -22.33 6.99
CA ARG A 251 11.77 -22.56 6.30
C ARG A 251 12.96 -22.29 7.23
N PHE A 252 14.04 -23.00 6.97
CA PHE A 252 15.33 -22.76 7.59
C PHE A 252 16.11 -21.64 6.86
N PRO A 253 16.89 -20.79 7.56
CA PRO A 253 16.92 -20.63 9.01
C PRO A 253 15.81 -19.68 9.49
N LYS A 254 15.11 -20.06 10.55
CA LYS A 254 14.22 -19.21 11.38
C LYS A 254 13.24 -18.30 10.61
N ARG A 255 12.72 -18.73 9.46
CA ARG A 255 11.67 -18.00 8.71
C ARG A 255 10.34 -18.76 8.74
N SER A 256 9.24 -18.05 8.93
CA SER A 256 7.89 -18.59 8.71
C SER A 256 7.28 -17.84 7.54
N GLN A 257 6.73 -18.57 6.57
CA GLN A 257 6.02 -18.01 5.43
C GLN A 257 4.53 -18.18 5.66
N TYR A 258 3.79 -17.12 5.40
CA TYR A 258 2.36 -17.06 5.52
C TYR A 258 1.75 -16.54 4.22
N PHE A 259 0.45 -16.74 4.08
CA PHE A 259 -0.38 -16.03 3.14
C PHE A 259 -1.39 -15.17 3.89
N MET A 260 -1.67 -13.97 3.39
CA MET A 260 -2.74 -13.15 3.93
C MET A 260 -4.11 -13.74 3.55
N SER A 261 -4.99 -13.84 4.54
CA SER A 261 -6.36 -14.36 4.41
C SER A 261 -7.38 -13.25 4.62
N SER A 262 -7.16 -12.11 3.98
CA SER A 262 -8.05 -10.95 3.99
C SER A 262 -8.35 -10.56 2.56
N GLU A 263 -9.52 -9.97 2.31
CA GLU A 263 -9.96 -9.61 0.95
C GLU A 263 -9.01 -8.60 0.27
N GLU A 264 -8.39 -7.71 1.04
CA GLU A 264 -7.56 -6.62 0.49
C GLU A 264 -6.27 -7.11 -0.16
N LEU A 265 -5.66 -8.18 0.35
CA LEU A 265 -4.41 -8.75 -0.17
C LEU A 265 -4.46 -10.29 -0.17
N PHE A 266 -5.61 -10.85 -0.56
CA PHE A 266 -5.85 -12.30 -0.48
C PHE A 266 -4.73 -13.12 -1.12
N GLN A 267 -4.23 -14.10 -0.37
CA GLN A 267 -3.15 -15.01 -0.75
C GLN A 267 -1.82 -14.32 -1.12
N THR A 268 -1.61 -13.06 -0.73
CA THR A 268 -0.30 -12.39 -0.82
C THR A 268 0.69 -13.03 0.13
N GLU A 269 1.91 -13.25 -0.33
CA GLU A 269 2.99 -13.85 0.45
C GLU A 269 3.52 -12.90 1.52
N ALA A 270 3.57 -13.40 2.74
CA ALA A 270 4.13 -12.71 3.90
C ALA A 270 5.22 -13.55 4.55
N SER A 271 6.23 -12.89 5.12
CA SER A 271 7.26 -13.59 5.87
C SER A 271 7.52 -12.98 7.24
N LEU A 272 7.77 -13.86 8.19
CA LEU A 272 8.13 -13.55 9.57
C LEU A 272 9.55 -14.06 9.83
N TYR A 273 10.46 -13.14 10.11
CA TYR A 273 11.82 -13.46 10.54
C TYR A 273 11.83 -13.69 12.05
N ARG A 274 11.91 -14.96 12.47
CA ARG A 274 11.81 -15.38 13.89
C ARG A 274 13.02 -14.95 14.74
N GLN A 275 14.10 -14.45 14.13
CA GLN A 275 15.27 -13.98 14.86
C GLN A 275 15.01 -12.69 15.66
N HIS A 276 13.97 -11.93 15.31
CA HIS A 276 13.55 -10.72 16.01
C HIS A 276 12.48 -10.95 17.08
N LEU A 277 12.02 -12.18 17.27
CA LEU A 277 11.07 -12.52 18.32
C LEU A 277 11.84 -12.99 19.55
N ASN A 278 11.82 -12.15 20.59
CA ASN A 278 12.30 -12.47 21.92
C ASN A 278 11.36 -13.52 22.54
N THR A 279 11.46 -14.77 22.09
CA THR A 279 10.66 -15.86 22.63
C THR A 279 11.60 -16.91 23.20
N ASP A 280 11.76 -16.88 24.52
CA ASP A 280 12.33 -17.95 25.36
C ASP A 280 11.53 -19.26 25.32
N SER A 281 10.59 -19.38 24.38
CA SER A 281 9.75 -20.55 24.22
C SER A 281 9.69 -20.98 22.74
N PRO A 282 9.94 -22.26 22.45
CA PRO A 282 9.80 -22.85 21.12
C PRO A 282 8.30 -23.08 20.81
N HIS A 283 7.46 -22.05 20.99
CA HIS A 283 6.06 -22.17 20.64
C HIS A 283 5.92 -22.37 19.14
N THR A 284 5.36 -23.52 18.76
CA THR A 284 4.70 -23.75 17.48
C THR A 284 3.86 -22.53 17.14
N PHE A 285 4.29 -21.74 16.15
CA PHE A 285 3.47 -20.64 15.63
C PHE A 285 2.17 -21.24 15.11
N SER A 286 1.04 -20.67 15.54
CA SER A 286 -0.30 -21.09 15.13
C SER A 286 -0.39 -21.14 13.60
N THR A 287 -1.19 -22.08 13.07
CA THR A 287 -1.55 -22.13 11.65
C THR A 287 -2.22 -20.85 11.18
N MET A 288 -2.83 -20.09 12.10
CA MET A 288 -3.41 -18.78 11.83
C MET A 288 -2.94 -17.76 12.86
N ILE A 289 -2.56 -16.58 12.39
CA ILE A 289 -2.16 -15.47 13.25
C ILE A 289 -2.88 -14.19 12.81
N HIS A 290 -3.04 -13.25 13.75
CA HIS A 290 -3.33 -11.87 13.38
C HIS A 290 -1.99 -11.13 13.31
N GLY A 291 -1.59 -10.73 12.11
CA GLY A 291 -0.30 -10.14 11.85
C GLY A 291 -0.39 -8.66 11.51
N ARG A 292 0.68 -7.92 11.79
CA ARG A 292 0.95 -6.63 11.14
C ARG A 292 2.28 -6.70 10.41
N GLY A 293 2.32 -6.16 9.20
CA GLY A 293 3.49 -6.21 8.35
C GLY A 293 3.72 -4.95 7.53
N TRP A 294 4.99 -4.74 7.16
CA TRP A 294 5.41 -3.71 6.21
C TRP A 294 5.34 -4.26 4.79
N ILE A 295 5.12 -3.36 3.84
CA ILE A 295 4.97 -3.71 2.43
C ILE A 295 6.32 -3.75 1.72
N LYS A 296 6.49 -4.77 0.88
CA LYS A 296 7.65 -4.98 0.01
C LYS A 296 7.15 -5.20 -1.43
N PRO A 297 6.74 -4.13 -2.13
CA PRO A 297 5.84 -4.25 -3.27
C PRO A 297 6.42 -5.10 -4.40
N ASN A 298 7.74 -5.01 -4.61
CA ASN A 298 8.44 -5.67 -5.72
C ASN A 298 9.35 -6.82 -5.27
N HIS A 299 9.27 -7.22 -3.99
CA HIS A 299 10.20 -8.21 -3.47
C HIS A 299 9.84 -9.61 -3.98
N PRO A 300 10.82 -10.37 -4.44
CA PRO A 300 10.56 -11.55 -5.27
C PRO A 300 10.13 -12.80 -4.49
N ASN A 301 10.14 -12.75 -3.16
CA ASN A 301 9.79 -13.91 -2.30
C ASN A 301 8.64 -13.67 -1.32
N ASP A 302 8.30 -12.41 -1.08
CA ASP A 302 7.35 -12.01 -0.06
C ASP A 302 7.09 -10.52 -0.20
N ASN A 303 5.82 -10.15 -0.33
CA ASN A 303 5.41 -8.76 -0.46
C ASN A 303 5.06 -8.13 0.88
N ILE A 304 5.11 -8.90 1.96
CA ILE A 304 4.83 -8.45 3.32
C ILE A 304 5.89 -8.98 4.27
N GLU A 305 6.50 -8.12 5.08
CA GLU A 305 7.34 -8.51 6.21
C GLU A 305 6.60 -8.28 7.53
N LEU A 306 6.26 -9.36 8.23
CA LEU A 306 5.57 -9.33 9.50
C LEU A 306 6.52 -8.90 10.62
N PHE A 307 6.12 -7.85 11.35
CA PHE A 307 6.87 -7.31 12.48
C PHE A 307 6.14 -7.41 13.81
N ARG A 308 4.82 -7.65 13.77
CA ARG A 308 4.01 -7.93 14.96
C ARG A 308 3.07 -9.09 14.67
N VAL A 309 2.94 -9.96 15.66
CA VAL A 309 2.06 -11.12 15.60
C VAL A 309 1.30 -11.18 16.91
N ASP A 310 -0.02 -11.10 16.82
CA ASP A 310 -0.92 -11.39 17.92
C ASP A 310 -1.48 -12.80 17.68
N GLN A 311 -1.45 -13.66 18.71
CA GLN A 311 -2.10 -14.97 18.61
C GLN A 311 -3.61 -14.76 18.51
N VAL A 312 -4.24 -15.32 17.48
CA VAL A 312 -5.70 -15.36 17.41
C VAL A 312 -6.16 -16.29 18.53
N PRO A 313 -7.02 -15.85 19.45
CA PRO A 313 -7.54 -16.73 20.49
C PRO A 313 -8.14 -17.98 19.85
N PHE A 314 -7.81 -19.15 20.40
CA PHE A 314 -8.26 -20.47 19.94
C PHE A 314 -9.80 -20.58 19.75
N SER A 315 -10.59 -19.65 20.30
CA SER A 315 -12.06 -19.61 20.18
C SER A 315 -12.58 -19.13 18.83
N LEU A 316 -11.86 -18.28 18.09
CA LEU A 316 -12.30 -17.76 16.79
C LEU A 316 -12.17 -18.81 15.69
N VAL A 317 -11.08 -19.57 15.72
CA VAL A 317 -10.79 -20.68 14.78
C VAL A 317 -11.80 -21.81 14.96
N ASN A 318 -12.24 -22.11 16.18
CA ASN A 318 -13.30 -23.12 16.41
C ASN A 318 -14.73 -22.64 16.11
N ASN A 319 -15.01 -21.33 16.12
CA ASN A 319 -16.36 -20.84 15.86
C ASN A 319 -16.70 -20.68 14.37
N PHE A 320 -15.70 -20.56 13.49
CA PHE A 320 -15.93 -20.46 12.04
C PHE A 320 -15.14 -21.46 11.18
N ALA A 321 -14.12 -22.12 11.71
CA ALA A 321 -13.21 -22.90 10.88
C ALA A 321 -12.58 -24.11 11.61
N THR A 322 -13.37 -25.13 11.96
CA THR A 322 -12.83 -26.50 12.09
C THR A 322 -13.63 -27.53 11.32
N GLY A 323 -13.28 -27.67 10.04
CA GLY A 323 -13.43 -28.92 9.28
C GLY A 323 -13.84 -28.71 7.82
N ASN A 324 -13.23 -29.49 6.93
CA ASN A 324 -13.50 -29.59 5.48
C ASN A 324 -14.95 -29.98 5.06
N ALA A 325 -15.97 -29.73 5.87
CA ALA A 325 -17.36 -29.96 5.51
C ALA A 325 -18.25 -29.16 6.47
N GLY A 326 -18.88 -28.08 5.99
CA GLY A 326 -19.67 -27.12 6.77
C GLY A 326 -20.56 -27.76 7.84
N SER A 327 -20.05 -27.88 9.07
CA SER A 327 -20.74 -28.48 10.20
C SER A 327 -20.33 -27.83 11.53
N ILE A 328 -21.29 -27.76 12.46
CA ILE A 328 -21.22 -27.18 13.81
C ILE A 328 -21.32 -28.33 14.84
N ILE A 329 -20.52 -28.29 15.92
CA ILE A 329 -20.66 -29.24 17.03
C ILE A 329 -21.68 -28.69 18.04
N GLN A 330 -22.83 -29.35 18.17
CA GLN A 330 -23.87 -29.02 19.15
C GLN A 330 -24.12 -30.20 20.08
N ASN A 331 -23.98 -29.98 21.40
CA ASN A 331 -24.11 -31.03 22.44
C ASN A 331 -23.23 -32.26 22.16
N GLY A 332 -21.98 -32.05 21.74
CA GLY A 332 -21.03 -33.12 21.41
C GLY A 332 -21.32 -33.88 20.10
N LYS A 333 -22.32 -33.47 19.32
CA LYS A 333 -22.65 -34.08 18.01
C LYS A 333 -22.39 -33.09 16.87
N ARG A 334 -21.81 -33.57 15.76
CA ARG A 334 -21.67 -32.78 14.53
C ARG A 334 -23.02 -32.63 13.83
N LYS A 335 -23.35 -31.41 13.42
CA LYS A 335 -24.55 -31.05 12.64
C LYS A 335 -24.13 -30.20 11.45
N GLU A 336 -24.83 -30.28 10.34
CA GLU A 336 -24.56 -29.43 9.18
C GLU A 336 -24.75 -27.93 9.51
N PHE A 337 -23.90 -27.09 8.92
CA PHE A 337 -23.92 -25.65 9.09
C PHE A 337 -25.16 -25.08 8.39
N ASN A 338 -26.03 -24.45 9.16
CA ASN A 338 -27.05 -23.55 8.65
C ASN A 338 -27.25 -22.40 9.63
N MET A 339 -27.76 -21.28 9.12
CA MET A 339 -27.92 -20.05 9.91
C MET A 339 -28.74 -20.28 11.19
N ARG A 340 -29.76 -21.15 11.14
CA ARG A 340 -30.57 -21.50 12.31
C ARG A 340 -29.77 -22.20 13.42
N ASN A 341 -28.88 -23.12 13.05
CA ASN A 341 -28.01 -23.82 13.99
C ASN A 341 -26.95 -22.89 14.58
N ALA A 342 -26.42 -21.96 13.78
CA ALA A 342 -25.48 -20.94 14.23
C ALA A 342 -26.12 -19.97 15.23
N THR A 343 -27.30 -19.42 14.91
CA THR A 343 -28.04 -18.51 15.82
C THR A 343 -28.41 -19.20 17.14
N ASN A 344 -28.87 -20.45 17.09
CA ASN A 344 -29.18 -21.21 18.32
C ASN A 344 -27.96 -21.48 19.20
N LEU A 345 -26.77 -21.61 18.61
CA LEU A 345 -25.53 -21.76 19.37
C LEU A 345 -25.14 -20.42 20.02
N LEU A 346 -25.19 -19.32 19.26
CA LEU A 346 -24.87 -17.98 19.74
C LEU A 346 -25.77 -17.57 20.92
N ASN A 347 -27.09 -17.75 20.81
CA ASN A 347 -28.03 -17.43 21.89
C ASN A 347 -27.73 -18.23 23.17
N ARG A 348 -27.37 -19.51 23.05
CA ARG A 348 -27.01 -20.33 24.23
C ARG A 348 -25.69 -19.90 24.89
N LEU A 349 -24.74 -19.39 24.10
CA LEU A 349 -23.49 -18.85 24.63
C LEU A 349 -23.70 -17.50 25.30
N GLU A 350 -24.62 -16.68 24.79
CA GLU A 350 -25.07 -15.44 25.44
C GLU A 350 -25.77 -15.74 26.77
N ASP A 351 -26.69 -16.72 26.80
CA ASP A 351 -27.37 -17.15 28.02
C ASP A 351 -26.38 -17.70 29.07
N ALA A 352 -25.44 -18.56 28.67
CA ALA A 352 -24.41 -19.08 29.56
C ALA A 352 -23.44 -17.98 30.06
N SER A 353 -23.16 -16.97 29.22
CA SER A 353 -22.40 -15.80 29.64
C SER A 353 -23.19 -14.91 30.60
N ALA A 354 -24.51 -14.85 30.49
CA ALA A 354 -25.37 -14.08 31.39
C ALA A 354 -25.50 -14.75 32.77
N GLU A 355 -25.57 -16.08 32.81
CA GLU A 355 -25.52 -16.86 34.06
C GLU A 355 -24.20 -16.65 34.83
N HIS A 356 -23.06 -16.58 34.12
CA HIS A 356 -21.77 -16.30 34.74
C HIS A 356 -21.55 -14.85 35.19
N ARG A 357 -22.38 -13.90 34.75
CA ARG A 357 -22.31 -12.48 35.20
C ARG A 357 -23.17 -12.20 36.43
N ASN A 358 -24.01 -13.15 36.85
CA ASN A 358 -24.90 -13.03 38.01
C ASN A 358 -24.45 -13.90 39.21
N VAL A 359 -23.17 -14.32 39.23
CA VAL A 359 -22.53 -14.99 40.38
C VAL A 359 -21.51 -14.05 41.01
#